data_AF-A0A354X243-F1
#
_entry.id   AF-A0A354X243-F1
#
_cell.length_a   1.000
_cell.length_b   1.000
_cell.length_c   1.000
_cell.angle_alpha   90.00
_cell.angle_beta   90.00
_cell.angle_gamma   90.00
#
_symmetry.space_group_name_H-M   'P 1'
#
loop_
_entity.id
_entity.type
_entity.pdbx_description
1 polymer ?
#
loop_
_entity_poly.entity_id
_entity_poly.type
_entity_poly.pdbx_seq_one_letter_code
_entity_poly.pdbx_strand_id
1 'polypeptide(L)' 'MPNRASSDRAQLHLIKASAGSGKTHRLTGDYLRLLFSKENNYRHILAVTFTNKATDE' A
#
# COMPACT_ATOMS: atom_id res chain seq x y z
N MET A 1 -6.40 36.46 -12.09
CA MET A 1 -5.61 35.54 -11.24
C MET A 1 -6.32 34.19 -11.24
N PRO A 2 -5.88 33.17 -12.01
CA PRO A 2 -6.54 31.88 -11.96
C PRO A 2 -6.12 31.11 -10.70
N ASN A 3 -7.13 30.68 -9.95
CA ASN A 3 -7.05 29.90 -8.73
C ASN A 3 -6.46 28.51 -9.02
N ARG A 4 -5.21 28.25 -8.60
CA ARG A 4 -4.59 26.92 -8.65
C ARG A 4 -5.02 26.08 -7.43
N ALA A 5 -6.30 25.73 -7.37
CA ALA A 5 -6.76 24.60 -6.56
C ALA A 5 -6.76 23.34 -7.46
N SER A 6 -5.60 22.98 -7.99
CA SER A 6 -5.45 21.75 -8.78
C SER A 6 -5.68 20.55 -7.86
N SER A 7 -6.70 19.79 -8.22
CA SER A 7 -7.21 18.62 -7.52
C SER A 7 -6.27 17.42 -7.65
N ASP A 8 -5.16 17.39 -6.91
CA ASP A 8 -4.42 16.14 -6.67
C ASP A 8 -5.05 15.39 -5.49
N ARG A 9 -6.28 14.87 -5.69
CA ARG A 9 -6.76 13.81 -4.80
C ARG A 9 -5.94 12.57 -5.12
N ALA A 10 -4.91 12.30 -4.33
CA ALA A 10 -4.28 10.98 -4.30
C ALA A 10 -5.40 9.93 -4.18
N GLN A 11 -5.49 9.05 -5.17
CA GLN A 11 -6.56 8.06 -5.25
C GLN A 11 -6.42 7.08 -4.08
N LEU A 12 -7.34 7.16 -3.11
CA LEU A 12 -7.40 6.23 -1.99
C LEU A 12 -8.09 4.94 -2.43
N HIS A 13 -7.39 3.80 -2.30
CA HIS A 13 -7.95 2.48 -2.56
C HIS A 13 -8.28 1.76 -1.25
N LEU A 14 -9.57 1.64 -0.93
CA LEU A 14 -10.06 0.98 0.28
C LEU A 14 -10.48 -0.47 0.01
N ILE A 15 -9.84 -1.43 0.68
CA ILE A 15 -10.17 -2.85 0.57
C ILE A 15 -10.82 -3.31 1.87
N LYS A 16 -12.05 -3.84 1.79
CA LYS A 16 -12.72 -4.55 2.90
C LYS A 16 -12.42 -6.04 2.79
N ALA A 17 -12.09 -6.68 3.90
CA ALA A 17 -11.75 -8.10 3.90
C ALA A 17 -12.12 -8.76 5.23
N SER A 18 -12.76 -9.94 5.15
CA SER A 18 -13.20 -10.71 6.32
C SER A 18 -12.06 -11.51 6.96
N ALA A 19 -12.32 -12.15 8.11
CA ALA A 19 -11.41 -13.13 8.68
C ALA A 19 -11.19 -14.30 7.70
N GLY A 20 -9.94 -14.80 7.60
CA GLY A 20 -9.60 -15.93 6.72
C GLY A 20 -9.55 -15.63 5.21
N SER A 21 -9.86 -14.41 4.75
CA SER A 21 -9.96 -14.09 3.32
C SER A 21 -8.62 -13.90 2.58
N GLY A 22 -7.48 -14.27 3.19
CA GLY A 22 -6.15 -14.10 2.58
C GLY A 22 -5.63 -12.65 2.51
N LYS A 23 -6.00 -11.80 3.47
CA LYS A 23 -5.57 -10.37 3.53
C LYS A 23 -4.06 -10.18 3.37
N THR A 24 -3.29 -10.87 4.20
CA THR A 24 -1.82 -10.81 4.19
C THR A 24 -1.28 -11.25 2.83
N HIS A 25 -1.72 -12.41 2.31
CA HIS A 25 -1.33 -12.91 0.99
C HIS A 25 -1.57 -11.88 -0.14
N ARG A 26 -2.73 -11.22 -0.14
CA ARG A 26 -3.03 -10.17 -1.13
C ARG A 26 -2.09 -8.96 -0.98
N LEU A 27 -1.92 -8.45 0.24
CA LEU A 27 -1.04 -7.30 0.52
C LEU A 27 0.42 -7.61 0.18
N THR A 28 0.90 -8.83 0.45
CA THR A 28 2.22 -9.30 0.01
C THR A 28 2.35 -9.27 -1.51
N GLY A 29 1.34 -9.78 -2.24
CA GLY A 29 1.33 -9.71 -3.70
C GLY A 29 1.29 -8.27 -4.24
N ASP A 30 0.55 -7.37 -3.59
CA ASP A 30 0.53 -5.93 -3.91
C ASP A 30 1.91 -5.30 -3.69
N TYR A 31 2.55 -5.58 -2.55
CA TYR A 31 3.88 -5.10 -2.20
C TYR A 31 4.92 -5.57 -3.22
N LEU A 32 4.94 -6.87 -3.56
CA LEU A 32 5.89 -7.41 -4.53
C LEU A 32 5.73 -6.77 -5.92
N ARG A 33 4.50 -6.51 -6.35
CA ARG A 33 4.24 -5.78 -7.61
C ARG A 33 4.83 -4.37 -7.58
N LEU A 34 4.69 -3.65 -6.47
CA LEU A 34 5.29 -2.32 -6.31
C LEU A 34 6.82 -2.39 -6.24
N LEU A 35 7.34 -3.35 -5.47
CA LEU A 35 8.77 -3.58 -5.26
C LEU A 35 9.50 -3.81 -6.57
N PHE A 36 8.97 -4.66 -7.44
CA PHE A 36 9.61 -5.00 -8.72
C PHE A 36 9.28 -4.04 -9.86
N SER A 37 8.48 -3.00 -9.64
CA SER A 37 8.15 -2.05 -10.71
C SER A 37 9.30 -1.13 -11.11
N LYS A 38 10.27 -0.88 -10.21
CA LYS A 38 11.52 -0.14 -10.47
C LYS A 38 12.60 -0.55 -9.47
N GLU A 39 13.87 -0.33 -9.80
CA GLU A 39 14.98 -0.51 -8.87
C GLU A 39 14.82 0.37 -7.62
N ASN A 40 15.25 -0.16 -6.47
CA ASN A 40 15.25 0.55 -5.17
C ASN A 40 13.88 0.98 -4.61
N ASN A 41 12.76 0.53 -5.20
CA ASN A 41 11.42 0.90 -4.74
C ASN A 41 11.08 0.51 -3.30
N TYR A 42 11.76 -0.49 -2.72
CA TYR A 42 11.57 -0.85 -1.31
C TYR A 42 11.74 0.34 -0.35
N ARG A 43 12.54 1.34 -0.72
CA ARG A 43 12.77 2.57 0.07
C ARG A 43 11.63 3.59 -0.03
N HIS A 44 10.74 3.41 -1.00
CA HIS A 44 9.65 4.33 -1.30
C HIS A 44 8.27 3.74 -0.99
N ILE A 45 8.21 2.54 -0.43
CA ILE A 45 6.97 1.86 -0.05
C ILE A 45 6.90 1.79 1.48
N LEU A 46 5.83 2.34 2.06
CA LEU A 46 5.54 2.23 3.49
C LEU A 46 4.41 1.22 3.71
N ALA A 47 4.75 0.05 4.25
CA ALA A 47 3.79 -0.92 4.76
C ALA A 47 3.72 -0.80 6.29
N VAL A 48 2.50 -0.73 6.83
CA VAL A 48 2.27 -0.56 8.28
C VAL A 48 1.29 -1.62 8.74
N THR A 49 1.57 -2.24 9.89
CA THR A 49 0.69 -3.19 10.57
C THR A 49 0.41 -2.69 11.99
N PHE A 50 -0.58 -3.29 12.67
CA PHE A 50 -0.93 -2.89 14.04
C PHE A 50 0.05 -3.42 15.09
N THR A 51 0.72 -4.55 14.83
CA THR A 51 1.59 -5.22 15.80
C THR A 51 2.91 -5.62 15.16
N ASN A 52 4.02 -5.49 15.87
CA ASN A 52 5.35 -5.89 15.38
C ASN A 52 5.39 -7.34 14.88
N LYS A 53 4.73 -8.26 15.60
CA LYS A 53 4.67 -9.68 15.20
C LYS A 53 4.09 -9.88 13.79
N ALA A 54 3.13 -9.05 13.37
CA ALA A 54 2.54 -9.12 12.03
C ALA A 54 3.42 -8.51 10.93
N THR A 55 4.44 -7.73 11.32
CA THR A 55 5.49 -7.26 10.40
C THR A 55 6.58 -8.31 10.20
N ASP A 56 6.82 -9.14 11.22
CA ASP A 56 7.84 -10.20 11.19
C ASP A 56 7.39 -11.47 10.41
N GLU A 57 6.08 -11.61 10.15
CA GLU A 57 5.48 -12.68 9.31
C GLU A 57 5.78 -12.51 7.82
#